data_AF-A0AAW1LW43-F1
#
_entry.id   AF-A0AAW1LW43-F1
#
_cell.length_a   1.000
_cell.length_b   1.000
_cell.length_c   1.000
_cell.angle_alpha   90.00
_cell.angle_beta   90.00
_cell.angle_gamma   90.00
#
_symmetry.space_group_name_H-M   'P 1'
#
loop_
_entity.id
_entity.type
_entity.pdbx_description
1 polymer ?
#
loop_
_entity_poly.entity_id
_entity_poly.type
_entity_poly.pdbx_seq_one_letter_code
_entity_poly.pdbx_strand_id
1 'polypeptide(L)'
;MVTDSNAFSCFVLALEDIQAQDKDDQGNAQALHRAICRFSFIIALKISERMLGLTYKLSQYLHSTCINLCTALDSIKEILTVVENIRANAESDLREFFVKAVKIGNEFGVEPTIPRRVGSQRHRLKLEMSSA
;
A
#
# COMPACT_ATOMS: atom_id res chain seq x y z
N MET A 1 1.99 -13.07 11.82
CA MET A 1 1.01 -12.27 11.07
C MET A 1 0.14 -13.23 10.29
N VAL A 2 -1.04 -13.53 10.84
CA VAL A 2 -2.03 -14.40 10.20
C VAL A 2 -2.91 -13.49 9.33
N THR A 3 -2.79 -13.65 8.02
CA THR A 3 -3.76 -13.25 6.96
C THR A 3 -4.29 -11.80 6.97
N ASP A 4 -3.49 -10.85 6.48
CA ASP A 4 -3.92 -9.45 6.27
C ASP A 4 -5.00 -9.27 5.18
N SER A 5 -5.25 -10.28 4.35
CA SER A 5 -6.40 -10.25 3.41
C SER A 5 -7.72 -10.17 4.19
N ASN A 6 -7.82 -10.86 5.33
CA ASN A 6 -9.06 -10.93 6.11
C ASN A 6 -9.41 -9.56 6.72
N ALA A 7 -8.42 -8.81 7.21
CA ALA A 7 -8.65 -7.50 7.81
C ALA A 7 -9.14 -6.48 6.77
N PHE A 8 -8.51 -6.41 5.59
CA PHE A 8 -8.96 -5.51 4.53
C PHE A 8 -10.41 -5.84 4.09
N SER A 9 -10.73 -7.12 3.89
CA SER A 9 -12.09 -7.56 3.58
C SER A 9 -13.10 -7.15 4.65
N CYS A 10 -12.76 -7.35 5.94
CA CYS A 10 -13.63 -6.92 7.04
C CYS A 10 -13.88 -5.42 7.03
N PHE A 11 -12.88 -4.58 6.72
CA PHE A 11 -13.07 -3.13 6.65
C PHE A 11 -13.97 -2.72 5.48
N VAL A 12 -13.83 -3.36 4.31
CA VAL A 12 -14.70 -3.08 3.16
C VAL A 12 -16.15 -3.45 3.49
N LEU A 13 -16.38 -4.67 3.97
CA LEU A 13 -17.72 -5.16 4.31
C LEU A 13 -18.36 -4.31 5.43
N ALA A 14 -17.61 -3.96 6.48
CA ALA A 14 -18.13 -3.11 7.55
C ALA A 14 -18.55 -1.72 7.05
N LEU A 15 -17.82 -1.15 6.08
CA LEU A 15 -18.19 0.13 5.48
C LEU A 15 -19.40 0.02 4.54
N GLU A 16 -19.58 -1.11 3.86
CA GLU A 16 -20.78 -1.41 3.07
C GLU A 16 -22.01 -1.57 3.98
N ASP A 17 -21.86 -2.25 5.11
CA ASP A 17 -22.92 -2.43 6.11
C ASP A 17 -23.36 -1.09 6.72
N ILE A 18 -22.42 -0.18 7.02
CA ILE A 18 -22.74 1.16 7.52
C ILE A 18 -23.41 2.00 6.43
N GLN A 19 -23.02 1.84 5.15
CA GLN A 19 -23.67 2.53 4.02
C GLN A 19 -25.10 2.08 3.78
N ALA A 20 -25.42 0.82 4.06
CA ALA A 20 -26.75 0.26 3.93
C ALA A 20 -27.69 0.69 5.07
N GLN A 21 -27.14 1.20 6.18
CA GLN A 21 -27.91 1.77 7.27
C GLN A 21 -28.27 3.23 6.98
N ASP A 22 -29.54 3.58 7.16
CA ASP A 22 -30.04 4.95 6.99
C ASP A 22 -29.76 5.77 8.27
N LYS A 23 -28.49 6.13 8.46
CA LYS A 23 -27.96 6.85 9.64
C LYS A 23 -27.05 8.00 9.22
N ASP A 24 -26.83 8.95 10.11
CA ASP A 24 -25.99 10.15 9.91
C ASP A 24 -24.56 9.84 9.41
N ASP A 25 -24.04 8.64 9.68
CA ASP A 25 -22.68 8.22 9.31
C ASP A 25 -22.54 7.68 7.87
N GLN A 26 -23.64 7.55 7.11
CA GLN A 26 -23.63 6.98 5.76
C GLN A 26 -22.65 7.71 4.82
N GLY A 27 -22.64 9.04 4.88
CA GLY A 27 -21.75 9.86 4.03
C GLY A 27 -20.27 9.63 4.34
N ASN A 28 -19.92 9.50 5.62
CA ASN A 28 -18.54 9.23 6.06
C ASN A 28 -18.11 7.82 5.64
N ALA A 29 -18.98 6.82 5.83
CA ALA A 29 -18.72 5.46 5.42
C ALA A 29 -18.51 5.35 3.91
N GLN A 30 -19.32 6.04 3.10
CA GLN A 30 -19.16 6.09 1.65
C GLN A 30 -17.84 6.74 1.23
N ALA A 31 -17.45 7.85 1.89
CA ALA A 31 -16.19 8.52 1.61
C ALA A 31 -14.97 7.64 1.92
N LEU A 32 -14.99 6.96 3.07
CA LEU A 32 -13.94 6.02 3.47
C LEU A 32 -13.89 4.80 2.56
N HIS A 33 -15.04 4.22 2.22
CA HIS A 33 -15.13 3.09 1.30
C HIS A 33 -14.49 3.43 -0.06
N ARG A 34 -14.85 4.58 -0.63
CA ARG A 34 -14.22 5.08 -1.87
C ARG A 34 -12.71 5.30 -1.72
N ALA A 35 -12.24 5.69 -0.54
CA ALA A 35 -10.81 5.91 -0.30
C ALA A 35 -10.03 4.58 -0.24
N ILE A 36 -10.54 3.58 0.48
CA ILE A 36 -9.86 2.29 0.64
C ILE A 36 -9.98 1.41 -0.62
N CYS A 37 -11.08 1.54 -1.37
CA CYS A 37 -11.30 0.86 -2.65
C CYS A 37 -10.67 1.59 -3.84
N ARG A 38 -9.68 2.46 -3.60
CA ARG A 38 -8.80 2.97 -4.65
C ARG A 38 -7.62 2.03 -4.83
N PHE A 39 -7.31 1.66 -6.07
CA PHE A 39 -6.17 0.81 -6.34
C PHE A 39 -4.84 1.37 -5.80
N SER A 40 -4.66 2.69 -5.85
CA SER A 40 -3.50 3.38 -5.26
C SER A 40 -3.39 3.18 -3.74
N PHE A 41 -4.51 3.06 -3.03
CA PHE A 41 -4.53 2.75 -1.61
C PHE A 41 -4.16 1.28 -1.38
N ILE A 42 -4.77 0.36 -2.13
CA ILE A 42 -4.51 -1.09 -2.01
C ILE A 42 -3.03 -1.40 -2.23
N ILE A 43 -2.42 -0.85 -3.29
CA ILE A 43 -0.99 -1.08 -3.56
C ILE A 43 -0.10 -0.44 -2.49
N ALA A 44 -0.43 0.76 -2.02
CA ALA A 44 0.31 1.42 -0.93
C ALA A 44 0.23 0.61 0.36
N LEU A 45 -0.96 0.10 0.71
CA LEU A 45 -1.17 -0.77 1.86
C LEU A 45 -0.29 -2.01 1.79
N LYS A 46 -0.17 -2.66 0.62
CA LYS A 46 0.70 -3.83 0.44
C LYS A 46 2.19 -3.53 0.55
N ILE A 47 2.62 -2.38 0.06
CA ILE A 47 4.01 -1.95 0.24
C ILE A 47 4.27 -1.64 1.72
N SER A 48 3.35 -0.94 2.39
CA SER A 48 3.45 -0.63 3.82
C SER A 48 3.46 -1.88 4.69
N GLU A 49 2.59 -2.87 4.41
CA GLU A 49 2.56 -4.16 5.10
C GLU A 49 3.93 -4.84 5.06
N ARG A 50 4.58 -4.86 3.88
CA ARG A 50 5.92 -5.42 3.74
C ARG A 50 6.93 -4.66 4.58
N MET A 51 6.97 -3.34 4.47
CA MET A 51 7.97 -2.50 5.15
C MET A 51 7.82 -2.54 6.66
N LEU A 52 6.59 -2.47 7.17
CA LEU A 52 6.29 -2.58 8.59
C LEU A 52 6.56 -4.01 9.10
N GLY A 53 6.33 -5.03 8.27
CA GLY A 53 6.67 -6.41 8.60
C GLY A 53 8.17 -6.63 8.82
N LEU A 54 9.04 -5.92 8.09
CA LEU A 54 10.50 -5.98 8.29
C LEU A 54 10.90 -5.45 9.67
N THR A 55 10.28 -4.34 10.10
CA THR A 55 10.64 -3.69 11.36
C THR A 55 9.87 -4.22 12.56
N TYR A 56 8.77 -4.96 12.35
CA TYR A 56 7.88 -5.44 13.41
C TYR A 56 8.60 -6.11 14.58
N LYS A 57 9.48 -7.09 14.31
CA LYS A 57 10.21 -7.82 15.36
C LYS A 57 11.15 -6.90 16.12
N LEU A 58 11.85 -6.00 15.41
CA LEU A 58 12.72 -5.02 16.03
C LEU A 58 11.90 -4.06 16.91
N SER A 59 10.77 -3.56 16.43
CA SER A 59 9.87 -2.71 17.23
C SER A 59 9.38 -3.43 18.48
N GLN A 60 8.98 -4.70 18.38
CA GLN A 60 8.59 -5.50 19.54
C GLN A 60 9.74 -5.67 20.53
N TYR A 61 10.95 -5.94 20.02
CA TYR A 61 12.15 -6.09 20.84
C TYR A 61 12.53 -4.79 21.56
N LEU A 62 12.47 -3.65 20.87
CA LEU A 62 12.75 -2.33 21.42
C LEU A 62 11.71 -1.86 22.45
N HIS A 63 10.50 -2.41 22.42
CA HIS A 63 9.49 -2.15 23.46
C HIS A 63 9.61 -3.10 24.67
N SER A 64 10.55 -4.04 24.66
CA SER A 64 10.76 -4.96 25.80
C SER A 64 11.43 -4.25 26.98
N THR A 65 11.18 -4.76 28.19
CA THR A 65 11.70 -4.15 29.44
C THR A 65 13.21 -4.34 29.64
N CYS A 66 13.84 -5.26 28.91
CA CYS A 66 15.25 -5.57 29.01
C CYS A 66 15.85 -5.70 27.60
N ILE A 67 16.53 -4.65 27.15
CA ILE A 67 17.05 -4.55 25.78
C ILE A 67 18.56 -4.77 25.80
N ASN A 68 19.03 -5.79 25.09
CA ASN A 68 20.43 -5.85 24.69
C ASN A 68 20.62 -5.05 23.39
N LEU A 69 21.37 -3.94 23.49
CA LEU A 69 21.60 -3.02 22.38
C LEU A 69 22.45 -3.63 21.25
N CYS A 70 23.37 -4.54 21.56
CA CYS A 70 24.16 -5.22 20.53
C CYS A 70 23.25 -6.07 19.64
N THR A 71 22.33 -6.83 20.24
CA THR A 71 21.33 -7.62 19.50
C THR A 71 20.38 -6.73 18.68
N ALA A 72 19.99 -5.56 19.21
CA ALA A 72 19.20 -4.59 18.45
C ALA A 72 19.97 -4.07 17.22
N LEU A 73 21.25 -3.73 17.40
CA LEU A 73 22.11 -3.25 16.31
C LEU A 73 22.30 -4.30 15.22
N ASP A 74 22.48 -5.56 15.59
CA ASP A 74 22.61 -6.64 14.61
C ASP A 74 21.30 -6.84 13.84
N SER A 75 20.15 -6.78 14.52
CA SER A 75 18.83 -6.82 13.88
C SER A 75 18.63 -5.63 12.91
N ILE A 76 19.12 -4.43 13.25
CA ILE A 76 19.08 -3.26 12.36
C ILE A 76 19.92 -3.50 11.11
N LYS A 77 21.14 -4.05 11.24
CA LYS A 77 22.00 -4.35 10.09
C LYS A 77 21.34 -5.36 9.16
N GLU A 78 20.72 -6.40 9.69
CA GLU A 78 19.98 -7.38 8.89
C GLU A 78 18.83 -6.72 8.12
N ILE A 79 18.03 -5.87 8.78
CA ILE A 79 16.94 -5.13 8.14
C ILE A 79 17.49 -4.22 7.03
N LEU A 80 18.61 -3.53 7.26
CA LEU A 80 19.25 -2.69 6.25
C LEU A 80 19.67 -3.50 5.02
N THR A 81 20.30 -4.65 5.20
CA THR A 81 20.66 -5.54 4.09
C THR A 81 19.43 -5.98 3.30
N VAL A 82 18.31 -6.29 3.97
CA VAL A 82 17.06 -6.65 3.29
C VAL A 82 16.49 -5.46 2.51
N VAL A 83 16.49 -4.25 3.08
CA VAL A 83 16.02 -3.04 2.41
C VAL A 83 16.90 -2.68 1.20
N GLU A 84 18.22 -2.83 1.31
CA GLU A 84 19.15 -2.65 0.20
C GLU A 84 18.89 -3.63 -0.93
N ASN A 85 18.61 -4.90 -0.60
CA ASN A 85 18.25 -5.91 -1.59
C ASN A 85 16.93 -5.58 -2.28
N ILE A 86 15.92 -5.09 -1.54
CA ILE A 86 14.65 -4.63 -2.12
C ILE A 86 14.89 -3.46 -3.06
N ARG A 87 15.76 -2.51 -2.68
CA ARG A 87 16.11 -1.38 -3.53
C ARG A 87 16.83 -1.83 -4.82
N ALA A 88 17.73 -2.80 -4.73
CA ALA A 88 18.46 -3.33 -5.87
C ALA A 88 17.54 -4.10 -6.85
N ASN A 89 16.48 -4.74 -6.33
CA ASN A 89 15.53 -5.54 -7.10
C ASN A 89 14.14 -4.89 -7.21
N ALA A 90 14.08 -3.56 -7.10
CA ALA A 90 12.83 -2.82 -6.93
C ALA A 90 11.79 -3.12 -8.01
N GLU A 91 12.20 -3.33 -9.26
CA GLU A 91 11.25 -3.65 -10.35
C GLU A 91 10.57 -5.00 -10.17
N SER A 92 11.32 -6.03 -9.73
CA SER A 92 10.79 -7.36 -9.44
C SER A 92 9.85 -7.32 -8.23
N ASP A 93 10.28 -6.65 -7.15
CA ASP A 93 9.51 -6.56 -5.92
C ASP A 93 8.22 -5.76 -6.12
N LEU A 94 8.29 -4.64 -6.86
CA LEU A 94 7.12 -3.85 -7.25
C LEU A 94 6.15 -4.66 -8.10
N ARG A 95 6.65 -5.51 -9.00
CA ARG A 95 5.79 -6.41 -9.80
C ARG A 95 5.06 -7.41 -8.90
N GLU A 96 5.72 -7.97 -7.90
CA GLU A 96 5.09 -8.85 -6.93
C GLU A 96 3.99 -8.13 -6.13
N PHE A 97 4.27 -6.94 -5.60
CA PHE A 97 3.28 -6.15 -4.88
C PHE A 97 2.10 -5.75 -5.78
N PHE A 98 2.37 -5.41 -7.04
CA PHE A 98 1.34 -5.08 -8.01
C PHE A 98 0.42 -6.27 -8.26
N VAL A 99 0.96 -7.47 -8.50
CA VAL A 99 0.15 -8.68 -8.72
C VAL A 99 -0.73 -8.99 -7.49
N LYS A 100 -0.18 -8.86 -6.27
CA LYS A 100 -0.97 -9.03 -5.04
C LYS A 100 -2.07 -7.98 -4.89
N ALA A 101 -1.78 -6.72 -5.23
CA ALA A 101 -2.75 -5.64 -5.20
C ALA A 101 -3.86 -5.83 -6.25
N VAL A 102 -3.52 -6.29 -7.46
CA VAL A 102 -4.50 -6.65 -8.51
C VAL A 102 -5.45 -7.72 -8.01
N LYS A 103 -4.93 -8.77 -7.37
CA LYS A 103 -5.77 -9.84 -6.82
C LYS A 103 -6.82 -9.29 -5.86
N ILE A 104 -6.41 -8.47 -4.90
CA ILE A 104 -7.32 -7.85 -3.92
C ILE A 104 -8.26 -6.86 -4.60
N GLY A 105 -7.77 -6.04 -5.53
CA GLY A 105 -8.62 -5.12 -6.27
C GLY A 105 -9.76 -5.84 -7.00
N ASN A 106 -9.44 -6.95 -7.68
CA ASN A 106 -10.42 -7.77 -8.38
C ASN A 106 -11.46 -8.38 -7.44
N GLU A 107 -11.09 -8.74 -6.20
CA GLU A 107 -12.03 -9.26 -5.19
C GLU A 107 -13.13 -8.25 -4.82
N PHE A 108 -12.85 -6.94 -4.95
CA PHE A 108 -13.78 -5.85 -4.62
C PHE A 108 -14.21 -5.00 -5.82
N GLY A 109 -14.01 -5.48 -7.05
CA GLY A 109 -14.37 -4.76 -8.27
C GLY A 109 -13.59 -3.46 -8.52
N VAL A 110 -12.38 -3.35 -7.96
CA VAL A 110 -11.49 -2.20 -8.13
C VAL A 110 -10.55 -2.43 -9.32
N GLU A 111 -10.72 -1.63 -10.37
CA GLU A 111 -9.88 -1.71 -11.56
C GLU A 111 -8.41 -1.35 -11.27
N PRO A 112 -7.45 -2.21 -11.69
CA PRO A 112 -6.03 -1.92 -11.58
C PRO A 112 -5.64 -0.62 -12.28
N THR A 113 -4.97 0.26 -11.55
CA THR A 113 -4.43 1.51 -12.11
C THR A 113 -2.92 1.48 -12.00
N ILE A 114 -2.22 1.65 -13.13
CA ILE A 114 -0.77 1.79 -13.14
C ILE A 114 -0.43 3.19 -12.61
N PRO A 115 0.43 3.33 -11.58
CA PRO A 115 0.89 4.63 -11.12
C PRO A 115 1.52 5.41 -12.27
N ARG A 116 1.24 6.71 -12.39
CA ARG A 116 1.83 7.54 -13.45
C ARG A 116 3.35 7.53 -13.30
N ARG A 117 4.04 7.05 -14.34
CA ARG A 117 5.52 7.02 -14.41
C ARG A 117 6.12 8.39 -14.71
N VAL A 118 5.31 9.34 -15.18
CA VAL A 118 5.71 10.71 -15.52
C VAL A 118 4.77 11.72 -14.85
N GLY A 119 5.32 12.89 -14.49
CA GLY A 119 4.51 14.02 -14.02
C GLY A 119 3.54 14.53 -15.09
N SER A 120 2.62 15.41 -14.71
CA SER A 120 1.76 16.11 -15.67
C SER A 120 2.63 16.87 -16.67
N GLN A 121 2.56 16.54 -17.97
CA GLN A 121 3.18 17.36 -19.02
C GLN A 121 2.50 18.74 -19.02
N ARG A 122 3.20 19.75 -18.47
CA ARG A 122 2.73 21.14 -18.44
C ARG A 122 3.08 21.93 -19.71
N HIS A 123 3.89 21.37 -20.61
CA HIS A 123 4.31 22.01 -21.86
C HIS A 123 4.03 21.07 -23.05
N ARG A 124 2.79 21.08 -23.52
CA ARG A 124 2.47 20.57 -24.87
C ARG A 124 2.72 21.73 -25.83
N LEU A 125 3.87 21.75 -26.51
CA LEU A 125 4.09 22.67 -27.61
C LEU A 125 2.97 22.45 -28.63
N LYS A 126 2.18 23.49 -28.93
CA LYS A 126 1.31 23.47 -30.10
C LYS A 126 2.22 23.51 -31.32
N LEU A 127 2.31 22.40 -32.05
CA LEU A 127 2.73 22.48 -33.46
C LEU A 127 1.58 23.18 -34.19
N GLU A 128 1.70 24.48 -34.38
CA GLU A 128 0.93 25.14 -35.44
C GLU A 128 1.44 24.52 -36.74
N MET A 129 0.58 23.74 -37.39
CA MET A 129 0.82 23.29 -38.74
C MET A 129 0.92 24.53 -39.63
N SER A 130 2.16 24.97 -39.90
CA SER A 130 2.41 25.88 -41.01
C SER A 130 2.04 25.13 -42.28
N SER A 131 0.89 25.47 -42.85
CA SER A 131 0.53 25.16 -44.22
C SER A 131 1.64 25.65 -45.15
N ALA A 132 2.25 24.73 -45.89
CA ALA A 132 3.07 24.99 -47.07
C ALA A 132 2.39 24.30 -48.26
#